data_AF-A0AAE3GBS1-F1
#
_entry.id   AF-A0AAE3GBS1-F1
#
_cell.length_a   1.000
_cell.length_b   1.000
_cell.length_c   1.000
_cell.angle_alpha   90.00
_cell.angle_beta   90.00
_cell.angle_gamma   90.00
#
_symmetry.space_group_name_H-M   'P 1'
#
loop_
_entity.id
_entity.type
_entity.pdbx_description
1 polymer ?
#
loop_
_entity_poly.entity_id
_entity_poly.type
_entity_poly.pdbx_seq_one_letter_code
_entity_poly.pdbx_strand_id
1 'polypeptide(L)' 'MPALEVLATLLLAVGGIGVLSMAAYLLAMHWVDWDLVPTGWLPRMLWWRRNAARLLAGSVLLAVLGGLARLCVQWPL' A
#
# COMPACT_ATOMS: atom_id res chain seq x y z
N MET A 1 -16.73 18.19 9.94
CA MET A 1 -15.59 18.31 10.88
C MET A 1 -14.31 18.35 10.05
N PRO A 2 -13.67 19.51 9.86
CA PRO A 2 -12.59 19.68 8.87
C PRO A 2 -11.37 18.80 9.14
N ALA A 3 -11.04 18.54 10.41
CA ALA A 3 -9.94 17.64 10.78
C ALA A 3 -10.17 16.19 10.32
N LEU A 4 -11.42 15.70 10.33
CA LEU A 4 -11.75 14.35 9.91
C LEU A 4 -11.66 14.19 8.39
N GLU A 5 -12.03 15.22 7.62
CA GLU A 5 -11.89 15.24 6.16
C GLU A 5 -10.44 15.22 5.72
N VAL A 6 -9.59 16.02 6.38
CA VAL A 6 -8.16 16.05 6.11
C VAL A 6 -7.55 14.68 6.42
N LEU A 7 -7.88 14.09 7.58
CA LEU A 7 -7.41 12.76 7.95
C LEU A 7 -7.88 11.68 6.96
N ALA A 8 -9.16 11.71 6.57
CA ALA A 8 -9.72 10.77 5.59
C ALA A 8 -8.99 10.88 4.23
N THR A 9 -8.71 12.10 3.79
CA THR A 9 -7.98 12.36 2.54
C THR A 9 -6.54 11.86 2.61
N LEU A 10 -5.85 12.11 3.73
CA LEU A 10 -4.49 11.61 3.95
C LEU A 10 -4.44 10.08 3.99
N LEU A 11 -5.36 9.43 4.70
CA LEU A 11 -5.45 7.96 4.76
C LEU A 11 -5.72 7.36 3.39
N LEU A 12 -6.65 7.94 2.62
CA LEU A 12 -6.95 7.51 1.26
C LEU A 12 -5.73 7.68 0.33
N ALA A 13 -5.04 8.82 0.41
CA ALA A 13 -3.88 9.11 -0.43
C ALA A 13 -2.69 8.19 -0.08
N VAL A 14 -2.33 8.08 1.21
CA VAL A 14 -1.23 7.23 1.67
C VAL A 14 -1.54 5.76 1.40
N GLY A 15 -2.75 5.31 1.71
CA GLY A 15 -3.20 3.95 1.41
C GLY A 15 -3.18 3.66 -0.09
N GLY A 16 -3.73 4.55 -0.92
CA GLY A 16 -3.75 4.40 -2.37
C GLY A 16 -2.36 4.36 -3.00
N ILE A 17 -1.46 5.27 -2.59
CA ILE A 17 -0.06 5.27 -3.03
C ILE A 17 0.62 3.97 -2.60
N GLY A 18 0.42 3.54 -1.34
CA GLY A 18 0.99 2.29 -0.83
C GLY A 18 0.54 1.07 -1.63
N VAL A 19 -0.76 1.01 -1.98
CA VAL A 19 -1.32 -0.06 -2.81
C VAL A 19 -0.69 -0.08 -4.19
N LEU A 20 -0.66 1.07 -4.88
CA LEU A 20 -0.10 1.17 -6.23
C LEU A 20 1.38 0.80 -6.25
N SER A 21 2.15 1.32 -5.29
CA SER A 21 3.58 1.06 -5.16
C SER A 21 3.86 -0.43 -4.94
N MET A 22 3.11 -1.06 -4.03
CA MET A 22 3.35 -2.45 -3.66
C MET A 22 2.82 -3.43 -4.71
N ALA A 23 1.74 -3.09 -5.41
CA ALA A 23 1.25 -3.83 -6.57
C ALA A 23 2.29 -3.79 -7.71
N ALA A 24 2.84 -2.61 -8.01
CA ALA A 24 3.91 -2.46 -8.99
C ALA A 24 5.16 -3.25 -8.61
N TYR A 25 5.55 -3.23 -7.33
CA TYR A 25 6.67 -4.04 -6.82
C TYR A 25 6.44 -5.54 -7.01
N LEU A 26 5.25 -6.05 -6.65
CA LEU A 26 4.93 -7.47 -6.80
C LEU A 26 4.89 -7.88 -8.28
N LEU A 27 4.35 -7.01 -9.14
CA LEU A 27 4.35 -7.23 -10.57
C LEU A 27 5.79 -7.26 -11.10
N ALA A 28 6.62 -6.28 -10.76
CA ALA A 28 8.03 -6.25 -11.16
C ALA A 28 8.77 -7.52 -10.72
N MET A 29 8.54 -7.98 -9.48
CA MET A 29 9.13 -9.23 -8.97
C MET A 29 8.68 -10.48 -9.71
N HIS A 30 7.52 -10.45 -10.38
CA HIS A 30 7.08 -11.54 -11.24
C HIS A 30 7.87 -11.61 -12.55
N TRP A 31 8.37 -10.47 -13.02
CA TRP A 31 9.17 -10.33 -14.24
C TRP A 31 10.68 -10.37 -13.98
N VAL A 32 11.11 -10.41 -12.71
CA VAL A 32 12.53 -10.49 -12.36
C VAL A 32 13.08 -11.87 -12.69
N ASP A 33 14.16 -11.87 -13.47
CA ASP A 33 15.01 -13.03 -13.67
C ASP A 33 15.93 -13.20 -12.45
N TRP A 34 15.66 -14.24 -11.65
CA TRP A 34 16.35 -14.49 -10.40
C TRP A 34 17.80 -14.96 -10.60
N ASP A 35 18.14 -15.46 -11.78
CA ASP A 35 19.50 -15.94 -12.09
C ASP A 35 20.48 -14.78 -12.29
N LEU A 36 19.98 -13.58 -12.61
CA LEU A 36 20.76 -12.35 -12.78
C LEU A 36 20.90 -11.54 -11.49
N VAL A 37 20.23 -11.94 -10.40
CA VAL A 37 20.22 -11.18 -9.14
C VAL A 37 21.52 -11.43 -8.36
N PRO A 38 22.28 -10.38 -8.00
CA PRO A 38 23.47 -10.53 -7.16
C PRO A 38 23.11 -11.15 -5.81
N THR A 39 23.88 -12.15 -5.37
CA THR A 39 23.62 -12.88 -4.11
C THR A 39 23.60 -11.99 -2.86
N GLY A 40 24.32 -10.86 -2.87
CA GLY A 40 24.28 -9.88 -1.78
C GLY A 40 22.93 -9.16 -1.62
N TRP A 41 22.05 -9.20 -2.62
CA TRP A 41 20.76 -8.51 -2.63
C TRP A 41 19.59 -9.43 -2.28
N LEU A 42 19.78 -10.74 -2.41
CA LEU A 42 18.82 -11.79 -2.04
C LEU A 42 18.18 -11.63 -0.65
N PRO A 43 18.93 -11.39 0.46
CA PRO A 43 18.31 -11.30 1.78
C PRO A 43 17.33 -10.13 1.89
N ARG A 44 17.66 -8.98 1.29
CA ARG A 44 16.78 -7.82 1.25
C ARG A 44 15.54 -8.09 0.36
N MET A 45 15.73 -8.69 -0.80
CA MET A 45 14.63 -9.06 -1.71
C MET A 45 13.67 -10.08 -1.09
N LEU A 46 14.18 -11.09 -0.38
CA LEU A 46 13.38 -12.08 0.34
C LEU A 46 12.58 -11.45 1.49
N TRP A 47 13.20 -10.54 2.24
CA TRP A 47 12.51 -9.78 3.28
C TRP A 47 11.36 -8.96 2.69
N TRP A 48 11.61 -8.22 1.61
CA TRP A 48 10.56 -7.46 0.94
C TRP A 48 9.48 -8.36 0.36
N ARG A 49 9.82 -9.47 -0.29
CA ARG A 49 8.84 -10.43 -0.81
C ARG A 49 7.95 -11.01 0.29
N ARG A 50 8.53 -11.34 1.46
CA ARG A 50 7.79 -11.87 2.62
C ARG A 50 6.83 -10.83 3.22
N ASN A 51 7.24 -9.56 3.24
CA ASN A 51 6.45 -8.48 3.85
C ASN A 51 5.55 -7.74 2.86
N ALA A 52 5.78 -7.82 1.55
CA ALA A 52 5.06 -7.09 0.52
C ALA A 52 3.55 -7.35 0.58
N ALA A 53 3.12 -8.60 0.75
CA ALA A 53 1.70 -8.93 0.90
C ALA A 53 1.07 -8.30 2.15
N ARG A 54 1.82 -8.26 3.28
CA ARG A 54 1.35 -7.64 4.53
C ARG A 54 1.29 -6.12 4.41
N LEU A 55 2.29 -5.51 3.78
CA LEU A 55 2.34 -4.07 3.52
C LEU A 55 1.25 -3.63 2.53
N LEU A 56 0.98 -4.45 1.52
CA LEU A 56 -0.15 -4.24 0.60
C LEU A 56 -1.47 -4.30 1.37
N ALA A 57 -1.69 -5.33 2.18
CA ALA A 57 -2.90 -5.45 3.00
C ALA A 57 -3.09 -4.25 3.93
N GLY A 58 -2.02 -3.78 4.59
CA GLY A 58 -2.05 -2.56 5.41
C GLY A 58 -2.40 -1.31 4.60
N SER A 59 -1.84 -1.18 3.40
CA SER A 59 -2.12 -0.06 2.50
C SER A 59 -3.57 -0.07 2.01
N VAL A 60 -4.11 -1.24 1.67
CA VAL A 60 -5.53 -1.42 1.32
C VAL A 60 -6.41 -1.03 2.51
N LEU A 61 -6.07 -1.49 3.71
CA LEU A 61 -6.84 -1.18 4.92
C LEU A 61 -6.86 0.32 5.21
N LEU A 62 -5.73 1.02 5.06
CA LEU A 62 -5.67 2.48 5.16
C LEU A 62 -6.54 3.18 4.10
N ALA A 63 -6.51 2.70 2.85
CA ALA A 63 -7.34 3.24 1.79
C ALA A 63 -8.84 3.03 2.05
N VAL A 64 -9.22 1.84 2.52
CA VAL A 64 -10.61 1.52 2.90
C VAL A 64 -11.07 2.37 4.07
N LEU A 65 -10.26 2.52 5.11
CA LEU A 65 -10.58 3.38 6.26
C LEU A 65 -10.71 4.85 5.84
N GLY A 66 -9.81 5.35 4.99
CA GLY A 66 -9.91 6.70 4.42
C GLY A 66 -11.18 6.90 3.59
N GLY A 67 -11.55 5.90 2.78
CA GLY A 67 -12.77 5.91 1.98
C GLY A 67 -14.04 5.90 2.84
N LEU A 68 -14.09 5.02 3.84
CA LEU A 68 -15.20 4.96 4.80
C LEU A 68 -15.31 6.25 5.61
N ALA A 69 -14.21 6.79 6.12
CA ALA A 69 -14.20 8.07 6.83
C ALA A 69 -14.72 9.21 5.94
N ARG A 70 -14.33 9.23 4.66
CA ARG A 70 -14.81 10.22 3.69
C ARG A 70 -16.31 10.06 3.41
N LEU A 71 -16.80 8.83 3.27
CA LEU A 71 -18.23 8.53 3.11
C LEU A 71 -19.04 8.96 4.34
N CYS A 72 -18.54 8.73 5.56
CA CYS A 72 -19.17 9.18 6.79
C CYS A 72 -19.22 10.71 6.93
N VAL A 73 -18.28 11.43 6.31
CA VAL A 73 -18.35 12.91 6.28
C VAL A 73 -19.30 13.40 5.19
N GLN A 74 -19.39 12.71 4.05
CA GLN A 74 -20.25 13.09 2.92
C GLN A 74 -21.73 12.76 3.13
N TRP A 75 -22.07 11.79 3.98
CA TRP A 75 -23.43 11.57 4.46
C TRP A 75 -23.63 12.25 5.81
N PRO A 76 -24.03 13.54 5.84
CA PRO A 76 -24.56 14.10 7.06
C PRO A 76 -25.91 13.41 7.30
N LEU A 77 -25.98 12.61 8.37
CA LEU A 77 -27.26 12.29 9.01
C LEU A 77 -27.93 13.57 9.49
#